data_AF-A0A9P2P4D9-F1
#
_entry.id   AF-A0A9P2P4D9-F1
#
_cell.length_a   1.000
_cell.length_b   1.000
_cell.length_c   1.000
_cell.angle_alpha   90.00
_cell.angle_beta   90.00
_cell.angle_gamma   90.00
#
_symmetry.space_group_name_H-M   'P 1'
#
loop_
_entity.id
_entity.type
_entity.pdbx_description
1 polymer ?
#
loop_
_entity_poly.entity_id
_entity_poly.type
_entity_poly.pdbx_seq_one_letter_code
_entity_poly.pdbx_strand_id
1 'polypeptide(L)'
;MQNSLFSKVKDRTQLDKQMKKFIDKGGVVQEIPNDEYQDKKRREIAKVLHFSVHHRFYARKTGLSVQRIKEINKNIQLMTDEETEKLWSFIKDRREIV
;
A
#
# COMPACT_ATOMS: atom_id res chain seq x y z
N MET A 1 34.10 -31.58 -4.00
CA MET A 1 32.62 -31.58 -4.09
C MET A 1 32.13 -30.30 -3.46
N GLN A 2 31.49 -29.42 -4.25
CA GLN A 2 30.95 -28.15 -3.77
C GLN A 2 29.57 -28.40 -3.13
N ASN A 3 29.44 -28.21 -1.82
CA ASN A 3 28.14 -28.23 -1.15
C ASN A 3 27.54 -26.82 -1.22
N SER A 4 26.64 -26.61 -2.17
CA SER A 4 25.86 -25.38 -2.30
C SER A 4 24.87 -25.24 -1.13
N LEU A 5 25.16 -24.35 -0.18
CA LEU A 5 24.26 -23.91 0.89
C LEU A 5 23.20 -22.92 0.37
N PHE A 6 22.28 -23.40 -0.48
CA PHE A 6 21.08 -22.65 -0.86
C PHE A 6 19.82 -23.46 -0.54
N SER A 7 19.37 -23.45 0.72
CA SER A 7 17.97 -23.78 1.06
C SER A 7 17.11 -22.53 0.85
N LYS A 8 16.71 -22.28 -0.39
CA LYS A 8 16.00 -21.06 -0.80
C LYS A 8 14.49 -21.09 -0.56
N VAL A 9 14.03 -21.79 0.48
CA VAL A 9 12.64 -21.73 0.98
C VAL A 9 12.68 -21.89 2.50
N LYS A 10 12.44 -20.81 3.26
CA LYS A 10 12.25 -20.92 4.72
C LYS A 10 10.98 -21.74 4.95
N ASP A 11 11.10 -22.93 5.52
CA ASP A 11 9.96 -23.76 5.91
C ASP A 11 9.10 -23.00 6.94
N ARG A 12 7.86 -22.66 6.57
CA ARG A 12 6.91 -21.88 7.38
C ARG A 12 5.94 -22.75 8.16
N THR A 13 5.97 -24.06 7.99
CA THR A 13 4.98 -24.98 8.57
C THR A 13 4.89 -24.90 10.09
N GLN A 14 6.01 -24.60 10.77
CA GLN A 14 6.05 -24.46 12.22
C GLN A 14 5.39 -23.15 12.69
N LEU A 15 5.57 -22.05 11.95
CA LEU A 15 4.94 -20.76 12.23
C LEU A 15 3.42 -20.86 12.03
N ASP A 16 2.96 -21.52 10.97
CA ASP A 16 1.53 -21.68 10.70
C ASP A 16 0.82 -22.50 11.80
N LYS A 17 1.48 -23.56 12.29
CA LYS A 17 0.99 -24.34 13.44
C LYS A 17 0.91 -23.51 14.73
N GLN A 18 1.87 -22.62 14.96
CA GLN A 18 1.89 -21.75 16.12
C GLN A 18 0.82 -20.65 16.03
N MET A 19 0.64 -20.04 14.86
CA MET A 19 -0.43 -19.08 14.58
C MET A 19 -1.81 -19.71 14.78
N LYS A 20 -2.04 -20.92 14.25
CA LYS A 20 -3.30 -21.63 14.42
C LYS A 20 -3.60 -21.89 15.91
N LYS A 21 -2.62 -22.39 16.66
CA LYS A 21 -2.77 -22.59 18.12
C LYS A 21 -3.02 -21.30 18.90
N PHE A 22 -2.51 -20.16 18.44
CA PHE A 22 -2.74 -18.85 19.06
C PHE A 22 -4.17 -18.37 18.82
N ILE A 23 -4.66 -18.48 17.58
CA ILE A 23 -6.04 -18.14 17.21
C ILE A 23 -7.04 -19.06 17.94
N ASP A 24 -6.79 -20.37 17.97
CA ASP A 24 -7.64 -21.37 18.64
C ASP A 24 -7.75 -21.12 20.16
N LYS A 25 -6.79 -20.41 20.76
CA LYS A 25 -6.80 -20.01 22.18
C LYS A 25 -7.45 -18.65 22.43
N GLY A 26 -8.08 -18.06 21.42
CA GLY A 26 -8.73 -16.74 21.50
C GLY A 26 -7.79 -15.56 21.24
N GLY A 27 -6.58 -15.81 20.74
CA GLY A 27 -5.67 -14.76 20.30
C GLY A 27 -6.15 -14.10 19.01
N VAL A 28 -6.09 -12.77 18.95
CA VAL A 28 -6.42 -12.00 17.75
C VAL A 28 -5.12 -11.65 17.03
N VAL A 29 -5.01 -12.04 15.76
CA VAL A 29 -3.91 -11.60 14.90
C VAL A 29 -4.27 -10.22 14.37
N GLN A 30 -3.54 -9.19 14.81
CA GLN A 30 -3.63 -7.86 14.23
C GLN A 30 -2.57 -7.73 13.15
N GLU A 31 -2.99 -7.48 11.91
CA GLU A 31 -2.09 -7.18 10.82
C GLU A 31 -1.51 -5.79 11.05
N ILE A 32 -0.20 -5.71 11.29
CA ILE A 32 0.50 -4.43 11.40
C ILE A 32 0.65 -3.89 9.97
N PRO A 33 0.08 -2.72 9.64
CA PRO A 33 0.29 -2.10 8.35
C PRO A 33 1.79 -1.96 8.12
N ASN A 34 2.29 -2.43 6.97
CA ASN A 34 3.68 -2.19 6.63
C ASN A 34 3.84 -0.71 6.28
N ASP A 35 4.28 0.09 7.25
CA ASP A 35 4.47 1.54 7.12
C ASP A 35 5.38 1.90 5.94
N GLU A 36 6.41 1.09 5.64
CA GLU A 36 7.27 1.31 4.48
C GLU A 36 6.50 1.17 3.15
N TYR A 37 5.55 0.24 3.10
CA TYR A 37 4.71 0.03 1.92
C TYR A 37 3.71 1.18 1.75
N GLN A 38 3.11 1.66 2.84
CA GLN A 38 2.23 2.83 2.80
C GLN A 38 3.01 4.08 2.38
N ASP A 39 4.19 4.32 2.93
CA ASP A 39 5.06 5.42 2.52
C ASP A 39 5.43 5.35 1.04
N LYS A 40 5.68 4.15 0.52
CA LYS A 40 5.93 3.95 -0.91
C LYS A 40 4.72 4.35 -1.75
N LYS A 41 3.50 3.94 -1.38
CA LYS A 41 2.27 4.37 -2.07
C LYS A 41 2.15 5.89 -2.07
N ARG A 42 2.32 6.53 -0.91
CA ARG A 42 2.22 7.98 -0.75
C ARG A 42 3.20 8.73 -1.66
N ARG A 43 4.47 8.29 -1.74
CA ARG A 43 5.48 8.88 -2.64
C ARG A 43 5.10 8.75 -4.12
N GLU A 44 4.58 7.61 -4.53
CA GLU A 44 4.17 7.39 -5.91
C GLU A 44 2.93 8.23 -6.28
N ILE A 45 1.97 8.34 -5.37
CA ILE A 45 0.82 9.25 -5.50
C ILE A 45 1.31 10.69 -5.67
N ALA A 46 2.25 11.15 -4.86
CA ALA A 46 2.81 12.51 -4.94
C ALA A 46 3.40 12.81 -6.33
N LYS A 47 4.18 11.88 -6.90
CA LYS A 47 4.74 12.02 -8.25
C LYS A 47 3.67 12.21 -9.31
N VAL A 48 2.58 11.45 -9.21
CA VAL A 48 1.48 11.47 -10.18
C VAL A 48 0.57 12.69 -10.01
N LEU A 49 0.39 13.15 -8.76
CA LEU A 49 -0.38 14.34 -8.42
C LEU A 49 0.35 15.65 -8.72
N HIS A 50 1.67 15.62 -8.94
CA HIS A 50 2.46 16.80 -9.32
C HIS A 50 1.85 17.54 -10.53
N PHE A 51 1.28 16.80 -11.48
CA PHE A 51 0.61 17.35 -12.66
C PHE A 51 -0.80 17.86 -12.34
N SER A 52 -0.88 19.13 -11.95
CA SER A 52 -2.12 19.81 -11.52
C SER A 52 -3.25 19.80 -12.55
N VAL A 53 -2.93 19.70 -13.84
CA VAL A 53 -3.91 19.60 -14.93
C VAL A 53 -4.81 18.37 -14.80
N HIS A 54 -4.35 17.31 -14.13
CA HIS A 54 -5.09 16.07 -13.95
C HIS A 54 -5.89 16.02 -12.64
N HIS A 55 -5.83 17.04 -11.77
CA HIS A 55 -6.53 17.03 -10.48
C HIS A 55 -8.05 16.87 -10.62
N ARG A 56 -8.68 17.50 -11.62
CA ARG A 56 -10.12 17.31 -11.91
C ARG A 56 -10.45 15.88 -12.31
N PHE A 57 -9.53 15.25 -13.03
CA PHE A 57 -9.69 13.89 -13.51
C PHE A 57 -9.56 12.88 -12.36
N TYR A 58 -8.54 13.04 -11.50
CA TYR A 58 -8.40 12.26 -10.27
C TYR A 58 -9.61 12.41 -9.36
N ALA A 59 -10.09 13.64 -9.15
CA ALA A 59 -11.27 13.93 -8.34
C ALA A 59 -12.51 13.15 -8.80
N ARG A 60 -12.78 13.14 -10.11
CA ARG A 60 -13.90 12.39 -10.69
C ARG A 60 -13.80 10.88 -10.46
N LYS A 61 -12.58 10.34 -10.42
CA LYS A 61 -12.35 8.89 -10.33
C LYS A 61 -12.24 8.38 -8.90
N THR A 62 -11.68 9.16 -8.00
CA THR A 62 -11.49 8.76 -6.60
C THR A 62 -12.62 9.25 -5.69
N GLY A 63 -13.49 10.13 -6.18
CA GLY A 63 -14.54 10.78 -5.38
C GLY A 63 -14.02 11.86 -4.43
N LEU A 64 -12.71 12.15 -4.44
CA LEU A 64 -12.13 13.24 -3.68
C LEU A 64 -12.42 14.58 -4.35
N SER A 65 -12.58 15.64 -3.55
CA SER A 65 -12.70 16.99 -4.12
C SER A 65 -11.38 17.44 -4.74
N VAL A 66 -11.44 18.29 -5.76
CA VAL A 66 -10.23 18.87 -6.38
C VAL A 66 -9.41 19.65 -5.36
N GLN A 67 -10.08 20.31 -4.42
CA GLN A 67 -9.43 21.04 -3.34
C GLN A 67 -8.65 20.09 -2.43
N ARG A 68 -9.25 18.97 -2.04
CA ARG A 68 -8.59 17.96 -1.22
C ARG A 68 -7.36 17.37 -1.91
N ILE A 69 -7.46 17.10 -3.21
CA ILE A 69 -6.32 16.63 -4.00
C ILE A 69 -5.20 17.68 -4.06
N LYS A 70 -5.53 18.97 -4.17
CA LYS A 70 -4.53 20.05 -4.11
C LYS A 70 -3.85 20.15 -2.76
N GLU A 71 -4.59 19.96 -1.67
CA GLU A 71 -4.03 19.93 -0.30
C GLU A 71 -3.08 18.75 -0.12
N ILE A 72 -3.48 17.55 -0.55
CA ILE A 72 -2.64 16.35 -0.55
C ILE A 72 -1.38 16.57 -1.39
N ASN A 73 -1.49 17.22 -2.57
CA ASN A 73 -0.33 17.52 -3.41
C ASN A 73 0.65 18.51 -2.76
N LYS A 74 0.15 19.43 -1.92
CA LYS A 74 1.01 20.36 -1.14
C LYS A 74 1.68 19.65 0.04
N ASN A 75 0.97 18.73 0.69
CA ASN A 75 1.49 17.97 1.82
C ASN A 75 0.92 16.54 1.83
N ILE A 76 1.73 15.60 1.34
CA ILE A 76 1.36 14.19 1.20
C ILE A 76 1.13 13.50 2.55
N GLN A 77 1.71 14.03 3.64
CA GLN A 77 1.58 13.47 4.98
C GLN A 77 0.19 13.71 5.60
N LEU A 78 -0.61 14.62 5.01
CA LEU A 78 -1.99 14.89 5.44
C LEU A 78 -3.01 13.88 4.88
N MET A 79 -2.56 12.97 4.02
CA MET A 79 -3.41 11.99 3.37
C MET A 79 -3.74 10.85 4.34
N THR A 80 -5.03 10.54 4.48
CA THR A 80 -5.46 9.39 5.28
C THR A 80 -5.19 8.08 4.54
N ASP A 81 -5.24 6.96 5.24
CA ASP A 81 -5.04 5.65 4.60
C ASP A 81 -6.16 5.34 3.59
N GLU A 82 -7.40 5.73 3.89
CA GLU A 82 -8.52 5.60 2.94
C GLU A 82 -8.29 6.41 1.66
N GLU A 83 -7.81 7.64 1.79
CA GLU A 83 -7.46 8.49 0.64
C GLU A 83 -6.29 7.91 -0.15
N THR A 84 -5.31 7.35 0.57
CA THR A 84 -4.16 6.66 -0.02
C THR A 84 -4.62 5.48 -0.87
N GLU A 85 -5.52 4.62 -0.37
CA GLU A 85 -6.03 3.48 -1.15
C GLU A 85 -6.88 3.90 -2.35
N LYS A 86 -7.74 4.94 -2.21
CA LYS A 86 -8.53 5.47 -3.33
C LYS A 86 -7.66 6.02 -4.47
N LEU A 87 -6.60 6.77 -4.12
CA LEU A 87 -5.66 7.30 -5.10
C LEU A 87 -4.75 6.20 -5.67
N TRP A 88 -4.28 5.29 -4.82
CA TRP A 88 -3.38 4.21 -5.20
C TRP A 88 -4.03 3.21 -6.15
N SER A 89 -5.26 2.74 -5.85
CA SER A 89 -6.01 1.84 -6.73
C SER A 89 -6.13 2.41 -8.13
N PHE A 90 -6.55 3.68 -8.24
CA PHE A 90 -6.68 4.35 -9.52
C PHE A 90 -5.35 4.54 -10.28
N ILE A 91 -4.27 4.84 -9.56
CA ILE A 91 -2.95 5.06 -10.15
C ILE A 91 -2.31 3.74 -10.57
N LYS A 92 -2.51 2.66 -9.80
CA LYS A 92 -2.00 1.33 -10.10
C LYS A 92 -2.64 0.75 -11.36
N ASP A 93 -3.96 0.86 -11.49
CA ASP A 93 -4.68 0.38 -12.68
C ASP A 93 -4.20 1.04 -13.99
N ARG A 94 -3.65 2.27 -13.89
CA ARG A 94 -3.06 2.97 -15.04
C ARG A 94 -1.63 2.57 -15.36
N ARG A 95 -0.89 1.98 -14.41
CA ARG A 95 0.49 1.51 -14.63
C ARG A 95 0.55 0.13 -15.28
N GLU A 96 -0.48 -0.69 -15.12
CA GLU A 96 -0.55 -2.02 -15.77
C GLU A 96 -0.92 -1.93 -17.27
N ILE A 97 -1.24 -0.73 -17.78
CA ILE A 97 -1.64 -0.50 -19.18
C ILE A 97 -0.47 0.07 -20.02
N VAL A 98 0.72 0.27 -19.44
CA VAL A 98 1.92 0.77 -20.14
C VAL A 98 3.00 -0.30 -20.19
#